data_AF-K1U2Y6-F1
#
_entry.id   AF-K1U2Y6-F1
#
_cell.length_a   1.000
_cell.length_b   1.000
_cell.length_c   1.000
_cell.angle_alpha   90.00
_cell.angle_beta   90.00
_cell.angle_gamma   90.00
#
_symmetry.space_group_name_H-M   'P 1'
#
loop_
_entity.id
_entity.type
_entity.pdbx_description
1 polymer ?
#
loop_
_entity_poly.entity_id
_entity_poly.type
_entity_poly.pdbx_seq_one_letter_code
_entity_poly.pdbx_strand_id
1 'polypeptide(L)'
;KQKRVVLYPWANRNGFETKHYRSYGETQEYMRQKEIFMPTEFLHGLYDGGHGAGLKDYWDMMMANPRCAGGFLWDLMDQGVVRTDKNNYVDCMGNFGADGIVGPHAEKEGSYYTIKEVWCPVQLTWNDVEKGELTLSNQYNFVNLKDCRFSYRLLQMPAMGSTQVKVLKQGNLSSPDVA
;
A
#
# COMPACT_ATOMS: atom_id res chain seq x y z
N LYS A 1 -7.83 -27.10 -20.44
CA LYS A 1 -8.66 -26.15 -19.65
C LYS A 1 -7.76 -25.43 -18.66
N GLN A 2 -7.82 -24.09 -18.60
CA GLN A 2 -7.03 -23.32 -17.64
C GLN A 2 -7.61 -23.53 -16.22
N LYS A 3 -6.81 -24.02 -15.27
CA LYS A 3 -7.24 -24.33 -13.89
C LYS A 3 -7.30 -23.04 -13.04
N ARG A 4 -8.13 -22.08 -13.45
CA ARG A 4 -8.27 -20.77 -12.79
C ARG A 4 -9.69 -20.57 -12.28
N VAL A 5 -9.81 -19.99 -11.09
CA VAL A 5 -11.11 -19.60 -10.52
C VAL A 5 -11.62 -18.36 -11.24
N VAL A 6 -12.91 -18.36 -11.60
CA VAL A 6 -13.58 -17.16 -12.12
C VAL A 6 -14.06 -16.33 -10.93
N LEU A 7 -13.62 -15.08 -10.87
CA LEU A 7 -14.05 -14.12 -9.87
C LEU A 7 -15.22 -13.30 -10.41
N TYR A 8 -16.20 -13.04 -9.56
CA TYR A 8 -17.35 -12.20 -9.89
C TYR A 8 -17.33 -11.00 -8.94
N PRO A 9 -17.04 -9.79 -9.42
CA PRO A 9 -17.19 -8.59 -8.58
C PRO A 9 -18.60 -8.53 -7.99
N TRP A 10 -18.71 -8.11 -6.73
CA TRP A 10 -19.99 -7.99 -6.01
C TRP A 10 -20.79 -9.28 -5.77
N ALA A 11 -20.29 -10.44 -6.17
CA ALA A 11 -20.98 -11.71 -5.97
C ALA A 11 -20.11 -12.71 -5.23
N ASN A 12 -20.62 -13.21 -4.11
CA ASN A 12 -20.03 -14.35 -3.43
C ASN A 12 -20.27 -15.62 -4.26
N ARG A 13 -19.31 -15.93 -5.12
CA ARG A 13 -19.29 -17.09 -6.01
C ARG A 13 -17.91 -17.71 -6.03
N ASN A 14 -17.87 -19.02 -6.26
CA ASN A 14 -16.63 -19.80 -6.36
C ASN A 14 -15.71 -19.69 -5.11
N GLY A 15 -16.27 -19.37 -3.94
CA GLY A 15 -15.54 -19.34 -2.67
C GLY A 15 -14.84 -18.02 -2.34
N PHE A 16 -15.14 -16.93 -3.07
CA PHE A 16 -14.56 -15.61 -2.84
C PHE A 16 -15.63 -14.57 -2.47
N GLU A 17 -15.33 -13.74 -1.47
CA GLU A 17 -16.07 -12.54 -1.13
C GLU A 17 -15.33 -11.32 -1.70
N THR A 18 -15.95 -10.66 -2.68
CA THR A 18 -15.31 -9.66 -3.57
C THR A 18 -16.00 -8.30 -3.56
N LYS A 19 -16.97 -8.05 -2.67
CA LYS A 19 -17.71 -6.79 -2.69
C LYS A 19 -16.77 -5.59 -2.48
N HIS A 20 -17.04 -4.52 -3.21
CA HIS A 20 -16.25 -3.28 -3.14
C HIS A 20 -16.60 -2.47 -1.89
N TYR A 21 -15.64 -1.67 -1.43
CA TYR A 21 -15.82 -0.55 -0.48
C TYR A 21 -16.64 -0.91 0.77
N ARG A 22 -16.45 -2.12 1.30
CA ARG A 22 -16.99 -2.45 2.62
C ARG A 22 -16.34 -1.53 3.63
N SER A 23 -17.15 -1.00 4.55
CA SER A 23 -16.63 -0.26 5.69
C SER A 23 -15.68 -1.15 6.52
N TYR A 24 -14.88 -0.54 7.38
CA TYR A 24 -13.94 -1.26 8.25
C TYR A 24 -14.68 -2.31 9.10
N GLY A 25 -15.81 -1.93 9.70
CA GLY A 25 -16.64 -2.83 10.50
C GLY A 25 -17.25 -3.98 9.68
N GLU A 26 -17.78 -3.70 8.48
CA GLU A 26 -18.24 -4.78 7.58
C GLU A 26 -17.09 -5.71 7.18
N THR A 27 -15.89 -5.16 6.93
CA THR A 27 -14.72 -5.97 6.60
C THR A 27 -14.41 -6.96 7.73
N GLN A 28 -14.44 -6.52 8.99
CA GLN A 28 -14.30 -7.41 10.15
C GLN A 28 -15.34 -8.53 10.19
N GLU A 29 -16.61 -8.20 9.93
CA GLU A 29 -17.69 -9.18 9.95
C GLU A 29 -17.55 -10.24 8.84
N TYR A 30 -17.22 -9.81 7.62
CA TYR A 30 -17.13 -10.72 6.48
C TYR A 30 -15.87 -11.58 6.50
N MET A 31 -14.79 -11.11 7.11
CA MET A 31 -13.60 -11.92 7.36
C MET A 31 -13.86 -13.12 8.30
N ARG A 32 -14.95 -13.10 9.08
CA ARG A 32 -15.37 -14.25 9.90
C ARG A 32 -16.11 -15.33 9.10
N GLN A 33 -16.54 -15.02 7.87
CA GLN A 33 -17.22 -15.95 6.98
C GLN A 33 -16.24 -16.96 6.36
N LYS A 34 -16.78 -17.96 5.66
CA LYS A 34 -16.04 -19.12 5.17
C LYS A 34 -15.25 -18.85 3.88
N GLU A 35 -15.63 -17.83 3.14
CA GLU A 35 -15.05 -17.44 1.87
C GLU A 35 -13.67 -16.81 2.03
N ILE A 36 -12.87 -16.86 0.97
CA ILE A 36 -11.66 -16.06 0.85
C ILE A 36 -12.07 -14.61 0.68
N PHE A 37 -11.64 -13.75 1.60
CA PHE A 37 -11.94 -12.33 1.56
C PHE A 37 -10.93 -11.62 0.66
N MET A 38 -11.41 -10.98 -0.40
CA MET A 38 -10.57 -10.27 -1.36
C MET A 38 -11.40 -9.20 -2.11
N PRO A 39 -11.60 -8.01 -1.52
CA PRO A 39 -12.34 -6.94 -2.16
C PRO A 39 -11.66 -6.58 -3.48
N THR A 40 -12.43 -6.54 -4.56
CA THR A 40 -11.90 -6.14 -5.87
C THR A 40 -11.70 -4.64 -5.99
N GLU A 41 -12.22 -3.85 -5.04
CA GLU A 41 -11.91 -2.43 -4.83
C GLU A 41 -12.08 -2.08 -3.33
N PHE A 42 -11.11 -1.38 -2.72
CA PHE A 42 -11.22 -0.80 -1.37
C PHE A 42 -10.37 0.48 -1.27
N LEU A 43 -10.68 1.35 -0.29
CA LEU A 43 -10.02 2.64 -0.04
C LEU A 43 -9.85 3.47 -1.32
N HIS A 44 -10.95 4.01 -1.83
CA HIS A 44 -10.99 4.79 -3.05
C HIS A 44 -10.11 6.05 -2.97
N GLY A 45 -9.37 6.37 -4.03
CA GLY A 45 -8.50 7.55 -4.09
C GLY A 45 -9.23 8.85 -3.80
N LEU A 46 -10.32 9.11 -4.52
CA LEU A 46 -11.10 10.32 -4.31
C LEU A 46 -11.89 10.37 -2.98
N TYR A 47 -12.55 9.28 -2.58
CA TYR A 47 -13.53 9.31 -1.49
C TYR A 47 -12.98 8.91 -0.11
N ASP A 48 -11.87 8.16 -0.07
CA ASP A 48 -11.31 7.57 1.15
C ASP A 48 -9.91 8.12 1.46
N GLY A 49 -9.65 9.38 1.10
CA GLY A 49 -8.42 10.08 1.50
C GLY A 49 -7.17 9.64 0.72
N GLY A 50 -7.31 9.49 -0.59
CA GLY A 50 -6.20 9.22 -1.51
C GLY A 50 -5.61 7.84 -1.29
N HIS A 51 -6.38 6.79 -1.03
CA HIS A 51 -5.90 5.41 -0.75
C HIS A 51 -5.02 5.19 0.49
N GLY A 52 -4.34 6.22 0.99
CA GLY A 52 -3.36 6.11 2.08
C GLY A 52 -3.99 6.26 3.46
N ALA A 53 -5.11 6.97 3.58
CA ALA A 53 -5.78 7.18 4.85
C ALA A 53 -6.38 5.85 5.37
N GLY A 54 -5.95 5.42 6.55
CA GLY A 54 -6.41 4.16 7.18
C GLY A 54 -5.88 2.88 6.52
N LEU A 55 -5.03 2.96 5.49
CA LEU A 55 -4.51 1.78 4.79
C LEU A 55 -3.79 0.81 5.72
N LYS A 56 -2.98 1.31 6.66
CA LYS A 56 -2.29 0.49 7.66
C LYS A 56 -3.28 -0.29 8.53
N ASP A 57 -4.34 0.36 8.99
CA ASP A 57 -5.34 -0.25 9.87
C ASP A 57 -6.12 -1.34 9.14
N TYR A 58 -6.52 -1.08 7.88
CA TYR A 58 -7.15 -2.10 7.04
C TYR A 58 -6.19 -3.26 6.78
N TRP A 59 -4.96 -2.96 6.38
CA TRP A 59 -3.97 -3.97 5.99
C TRP A 59 -3.62 -4.89 7.17
N ASP A 60 -3.34 -4.34 8.34
CA ASP A 60 -3.04 -5.12 9.55
C ASP A 60 -4.19 -6.05 9.92
N MET A 61 -5.41 -5.51 9.92
CA MET A 61 -6.63 -6.25 10.24
C MET A 61 -6.91 -7.34 9.19
N MET A 62 -6.70 -7.05 7.91
CA MET A 62 -6.89 -7.98 6.80
C MET A 62 -5.87 -9.12 6.86
N MET A 63 -4.58 -8.78 6.93
CA MET A 63 -3.49 -9.76 6.87
C MET A 63 -3.34 -10.59 8.15
N ALA A 64 -3.90 -10.14 9.28
CA ALA A 64 -4.04 -10.98 10.47
C ALA A 64 -5.01 -12.16 10.28
N ASN A 65 -5.86 -12.14 9.25
CA ASN A 65 -6.80 -13.22 8.97
C ASN A 65 -6.24 -14.18 7.89
N PRO A 66 -6.08 -15.49 8.18
CA PRO A 66 -5.51 -16.45 7.23
C PRO A 66 -6.37 -16.70 5.98
N ARG A 67 -7.63 -16.24 5.95
CA ARG A 67 -8.51 -16.32 4.77
C ARG A 67 -8.54 -15.05 3.94
N CYS A 68 -7.85 -13.99 4.34
CA CYS A 68 -7.75 -12.79 3.54
C CYS A 68 -6.65 -12.95 2.48
N ALA A 69 -6.97 -12.65 1.23
CA ALA A 69 -6.01 -12.67 0.13
C ALA A 69 -5.49 -11.27 -0.24
N GLY A 70 -5.71 -10.27 0.62
CA GLY A 70 -5.45 -8.86 0.32
C GLY A 70 -6.62 -8.22 -0.41
N GLY A 71 -6.36 -7.25 -1.27
CA GLY A 71 -7.36 -6.52 -2.03
C GLY A 71 -6.72 -5.59 -3.07
N PHE A 72 -7.55 -4.88 -3.82
CA PHE A 72 -7.10 -3.95 -4.86
C PHE A 72 -7.55 -2.53 -4.53
N LEU A 73 -6.61 -1.59 -4.53
CA LEU A 73 -6.92 -0.16 -4.42
C LEU A 73 -7.47 0.34 -5.77
N TRP A 74 -8.56 1.10 -5.72
CA TRP A 74 -9.11 1.78 -6.90
C TRP A 74 -8.68 3.25 -6.92
N ASP A 75 -7.86 3.71 -7.86
CA ASP A 75 -7.20 2.94 -8.93
C ASP A 75 -5.71 3.27 -9.07
N LEU A 76 -5.07 2.82 -10.16
CA LEU A 76 -3.65 3.08 -10.36
C LEU A 76 -3.38 4.54 -10.75
N MET A 77 -4.17 5.13 -11.63
CA MET A 77 -3.77 6.32 -12.39
C MET A 77 -4.94 7.23 -12.69
N ASP A 78 -4.77 8.51 -12.39
CA ASP A 78 -5.71 9.56 -12.75
C ASP A 78 -6.02 9.58 -14.25
N GLN A 79 -7.30 9.67 -14.56
CA GLN A 79 -7.85 9.67 -15.91
C GLN A 79 -8.01 11.10 -16.43
N GLY A 80 -6.87 11.81 -16.54
CA GLY A 80 -6.81 13.17 -17.04
C GLY A 80 -6.51 13.28 -18.54
N VAL A 81 -7.34 14.01 -19.28
CA VAL A 81 -7.11 14.29 -20.71
C VAL A 81 -6.63 15.73 -20.91
N VAL A 82 -5.52 15.92 -21.62
CA VAL A 82 -5.02 17.25 -21.98
C VAL A 82 -5.95 17.91 -23.00
N ARG A 83 -6.57 19.02 -22.61
CA ARG A 83 -7.49 19.83 -23.42
C ARG A 83 -6.74 20.96 -24.12
N THR A 84 -6.41 20.76 -25.40
CA THR A 84 -5.73 21.77 -26.22
C THR A 84 -6.59 23.00 -26.49
N ASP A 85 -7.92 22.85 -26.44
CA ASP A 85 -8.89 23.95 -26.52
C ASP A 85 -8.98 24.79 -25.23
N LYS A 86 -8.36 24.33 -24.14
CA LYS A 86 -8.35 25.00 -22.82
C LYS A 86 -6.93 25.25 -22.33
N ASN A 87 -6.07 25.81 -23.19
CA ASN A 87 -4.69 26.15 -22.83
C ASN A 87 -3.89 24.96 -22.25
N ASN A 88 -4.10 23.76 -22.80
CA ASN A 88 -3.49 22.50 -22.35
C ASN A 88 -3.81 22.12 -20.89
N TYR A 89 -4.98 22.53 -20.37
CA TYR A 89 -5.48 22.08 -19.08
C TYR A 89 -5.72 20.57 -19.06
N VAL A 90 -5.38 19.92 -17.95
CA VAL A 90 -5.67 18.49 -17.72
C VAL A 90 -7.07 18.36 -17.14
N ASP A 91 -7.99 17.77 -17.91
CA ASP A 91 -9.40 17.62 -17.54
C ASP A 91 -9.67 16.18 -17.08
N CYS A 92 -9.90 16.02 -15.78
CA CYS A 92 -10.31 14.76 -15.13
C CYS A 92 -11.84 14.69 -14.94
N MET A 93 -12.62 15.39 -15.78
CA MET A 93 -14.05 15.61 -15.58
C MET A 93 -14.31 16.25 -14.20
N GLY A 94 -13.65 17.37 -13.92
CA GLY A 94 -13.57 17.91 -12.56
C GLY A 94 -12.60 17.08 -11.72
N ASN A 95 -13.08 16.44 -10.65
CA ASN A 95 -12.28 15.55 -9.80
C ASN A 95 -12.65 14.07 -9.93
N PHE A 96 -13.62 13.70 -10.78
CA PHE A 96 -14.12 12.32 -10.86
C PHE A 96 -13.09 11.32 -11.39
N GLY A 97 -12.16 11.75 -12.24
CA GLY A 97 -11.03 10.95 -12.71
C GLY A 97 -9.70 11.31 -12.04
N ALA A 98 -9.73 12.00 -10.89
CA ALA A 98 -8.56 12.29 -10.07
C ALA A 98 -8.59 11.38 -8.83
N ASP A 99 -8.50 10.08 -9.05
CA ASP A 99 -8.71 9.01 -8.08
C ASP A 99 -7.62 7.92 -8.09
N GLY A 100 -6.47 8.20 -8.70
CA GLY A 100 -5.35 7.27 -8.86
C GLY A 100 -4.25 7.40 -7.79
N ILE A 101 -3.38 6.40 -7.75
CA ILE A 101 -2.15 6.41 -6.92
C ILE A 101 -1.06 7.31 -7.55
N VAL A 102 -1.15 7.49 -8.88
CA VAL A 102 -0.30 8.40 -9.65
C VAL A 102 -1.16 9.30 -10.53
N GLY A 103 -0.64 10.50 -10.82
CA GLY A 103 -1.33 11.44 -11.70
C GLY A 103 -1.29 11.04 -13.19
N PRO A 104 -1.87 11.86 -14.09
CA PRO A 104 -2.04 11.54 -15.52
C PRO A 104 -0.73 11.38 -16.32
N HIS A 105 0.41 11.75 -15.75
CA HIS A 105 1.74 11.53 -16.30
C HIS A 105 2.57 10.53 -15.48
N ALA A 106 1.90 9.71 -14.66
CA ALA A 106 2.49 8.76 -13.71
C ALA A 106 3.36 9.41 -12.62
N GLU A 107 3.12 10.68 -12.34
CA GLU A 107 3.69 11.39 -11.21
C GLU A 107 3.18 10.78 -9.89
N LYS A 108 4.10 10.53 -8.96
CA LYS A 108 3.76 9.89 -7.70
C LYS A 108 3.01 10.86 -6.80
N GLU A 109 1.82 10.47 -6.37
CA GLU A 109 1.08 11.21 -5.37
C GLU A 109 1.57 10.90 -3.94
N GLY A 110 1.03 11.59 -2.95
CA GLY A 110 1.37 11.34 -1.54
C GLY A 110 1.08 9.90 -1.12
N SER A 111 -0.03 9.35 -1.61
CA SER A 111 -0.50 8.00 -1.33
C SER A 111 0.45 6.90 -1.79
N TYR A 112 1.11 7.10 -2.93
CA TYR A 112 2.13 6.19 -3.45
C TYR A 112 3.16 5.81 -2.38
N TYR A 113 3.61 6.80 -1.61
CA TYR A 113 4.63 6.58 -0.59
C TYR A 113 4.09 5.82 0.61
N THR A 114 2.85 6.10 1.03
CA THR A 114 2.17 5.35 2.10
C THR A 114 1.95 3.90 1.69
N ILE A 115 1.42 3.66 0.48
CA ILE A 115 1.17 2.31 -0.05
C ILE A 115 2.47 1.52 -0.11
N LYS A 116 3.53 2.14 -0.66
CA LYS A 116 4.86 1.53 -0.73
C LYS A 116 5.39 1.11 0.65
N GLU A 117 5.17 1.93 1.67
CA GLU A 117 5.61 1.64 3.04
C GLU A 117 4.78 0.52 3.68
N VAL A 118 3.44 0.62 3.61
CA VAL A 118 2.51 -0.34 4.23
C VAL A 118 2.62 -1.72 3.60
N TRP A 119 2.76 -1.80 2.27
CA TRP A 119 2.89 -3.07 1.55
C TRP A 119 4.34 -3.55 1.39
N CYS A 120 5.31 -2.87 2.02
CA CYS A 120 6.67 -3.38 2.07
C CYS A 120 6.69 -4.72 2.83
N PRO A 121 7.15 -5.83 2.25
CA PRO A 121 7.21 -7.11 2.95
C PRO A 121 8.34 -7.18 3.99
N VAL A 122 9.23 -6.18 4.02
CA VAL A 122 10.27 -6.05 5.04
C VAL A 122 9.85 -4.97 6.01
N GLN A 123 9.39 -5.37 7.19
CA GLN A 123 8.84 -4.46 8.20
C GLN A 123 9.82 -4.26 9.34
N LEU A 124 9.99 -3.01 9.78
CA LEU A 124 10.86 -2.62 10.88
C LEU A 124 10.03 -2.05 12.02
N THR A 125 10.34 -2.43 13.25
CA THR A 125 9.68 -1.91 14.46
C THR A 125 10.71 -1.56 15.51
N TRP A 126 10.60 -0.37 16.10
CA TRP A 126 11.46 0.03 17.21
C TRP A 126 11.11 -0.75 18.47
N ASN A 127 12.10 -1.42 19.03
CA ASN A 127 12.00 -2.01 20.37
C ASN A 127 12.39 -0.97 21.42
N ASP A 128 13.50 -0.27 21.16
CA ASP A 128 14.06 0.76 22.04
C ASP A 128 14.80 1.79 21.16
N VAL A 129 14.20 2.98 21.03
CA VAL A 129 14.74 4.06 20.19
C VAL A 129 16.05 4.61 20.78
N GLU A 130 16.18 4.65 22.10
CA GLU A 130 17.37 5.21 22.77
C GLU A 130 18.58 4.29 22.59
N LYS A 131 18.36 2.97 22.61
CA LYS A 131 19.41 1.98 22.35
C LYS A 131 19.65 1.71 20.86
N GLY A 132 18.77 2.19 19.99
CA GLY A 132 18.86 1.92 18.56
C GLY A 132 18.47 0.48 18.19
N GLU A 133 17.63 -0.17 18.99
CA GLU A 133 17.22 -1.56 18.79
C GLU A 133 15.94 -1.65 17.94
N LEU A 134 16.05 -2.38 16.82
CA LEU A 134 14.98 -2.61 15.85
C LEU A 134 14.70 -4.11 15.71
N THR A 135 13.43 -4.46 15.66
CA THR A 135 12.98 -5.77 15.17
C THR A 135 12.73 -5.67 13.67
N LEU A 136 13.24 -6.66 12.94
CA LEU A 136 13.01 -6.83 11.51
C LEU A 136 12.12 -8.07 11.31
N SER A 137 11.06 -7.90 10.54
CA SER A 137 10.09 -8.96 10.20
C SER A 137 10.10 -9.21 8.69
N ASN A 138 10.14 -10.49 8.33
CA ASN A 138 9.95 -10.95 6.96
C ASN A 138 8.48 -11.32 6.73
N GLN A 139 7.81 -10.62 5.82
CA GLN A 139 6.44 -10.89 5.41
C GLN A 139 6.34 -11.38 3.96
N TYR A 140 7.45 -11.69 3.30
CA TYR A 140 7.40 -12.40 2.02
C TYR A 140 6.82 -13.81 2.22
N ASN A 141 6.08 -14.30 1.21
CA ASN A 141 5.58 -15.68 1.24
C ASN A 141 6.66 -16.72 0.90
N PHE A 142 7.64 -16.37 0.07
CA PHE A 142 8.59 -17.33 -0.52
C PHE A 142 10.02 -16.79 -0.66
N VAL A 143 10.30 -15.57 -0.18
CA VAL A 143 11.61 -14.92 -0.32
C VAL A 143 12.24 -14.78 1.05
N ASN A 144 13.50 -15.19 1.17
CA ASN A 144 14.29 -15.03 2.37
C ASN A 144 15.04 -13.70 2.33
N LEU A 145 15.17 -13.03 3.47
CA LEU A 145 15.83 -11.72 3.54
C LEU A 145 17.32 -11.74 3.26
N LYS A 146 17.98 -12.90 3.26
CA LYS A 146 19.38 -13.04 2.83
C LYS A 146 19.58 -12.67 1.35
N ASP A 147 18.53 -12.81 0.55
CA ASP A 147 18.52 -12.47 -0.88
C ASP A 147 18.25 -10.97 -1.13
N CYS A 148 17.89 -10.22 -0.07
CA CYS A 148 17.75 -8.77 -0.11
C CYS A 148 19.08 -8.07 0.17
N ARG A 149 19.15 -6.76 -0.07
CA ARG A 149 20.30 -5.93 0.32
C ARG A 149 19.87 -4.84 1.30
N PHE A 150 20.60 -4.75 2.40
CA PHE A 150 20.33 -3.76 3.44
C PHE A 150 21.42 -2.70 3.49
N SER A 151 21.00 -1.45 3.61
CA SER A 151 21.89 -0.32 3.85
C SER A 151 21.22 0.68 4.79
N TYR A 152 22.02 1.42 5.55
CA TYR A 152 21.51 2.40 6.50
C TYR A 152 22.21 3.75 6.33
N ARG A 153 21.50 4.81 6.72
CA ARG A 153 22.03 6.17 6.89
C ARG A 153 21.49 6.73 8.19
N LEU A 154 22.40 7.15 9.08
CA LEU A 154 22.08 7.95 10.25
C LEU A 154 22.15 9.42 9.86
N LEU A 155 21.04 10.13 10.00
CA LEU A 155 20.92 11.52 9.58
C LEU A 155 20.87 12.44 10.81
N GLN A 156 21.44 13.63 10.70
CA GLN A 156 21.19 14.71 11.65
C GLN A 156 19.88 15.40 11.27
N MET A 157 18.98 15.57 12.24
CA MET A 157 17.76 16.36 12.03
C MET A 157 18.13 17.77 11.59
N PRO A 158 17.57 18.28 10.47
CA PRO A 158 17.86 19.63 10.02
C PRO A 158 17.30 20.65 11.01
N ALA A 159 17.96 21.81 11.07
CA ALA A 159 17.39 22.96 11.77
C ALA A 159 16.08 23.39 11.10
N MET A 160 15.16 23.98 11.87
CA MET A 160 13.91 24.52 11.34
C MET A 160 14.18 25.46 10.16
N GLY A 161 13.49 25.25 9.04
CA GLY A 161 13.66 26.03 7.81
C GLY A 161 14.84 25.62 6.92
N SER A 162 15.68 24.67 7.34
CA SER A 162 16.74 24.11 6.52
C SER A 162 16.30 22.81 5.85
N THR A 163 16.61 22.67 4.55
CA THR A 163 16.45 21.42 3.80
C THR A 163 17.75 20.63 3.70
N GLN A 164 18.83 21.09 4.34
CA GLN A 164 20.13 20.43 4.28
C GLN A 164 20.11 19.11 5.07
N VAL A 165 20.29 18.00 4.36
CA VAL A 165 20.41 16.67 4.96
C VAL A 165 21.88 16.38 5.24
N LYS A 166 22.25 16.23 6.52
CA LYS A 166 23.60 15.83 6.93
C LYS A 166 23.64 14.37 7.35
N VAL A 167 24.51 13.58 6.72
CA VAL A 167 24.74 12.17 7.08
C VAL A 167 25.83 12.07 8.14
N LEU A 168 25.52 11.46 9.28
CA LEU A 168 26.46 11.22 10.36
C LEU A 168 27.20 9.88 10.20
N LYS A 169 26.49 8.85 9.74
CA LYS A 169 27.04 7.51 9.49
C LYS A 169 26.24 6.82 8.39
N GLN A 170 26.88 5.96 7.61
CA GLN A 170 26.19 5.13 6.62
C GLN A 170 26.95 3.83 6.38
N GLY A 171 26.29 2.81 5.85
CA GLY A 171 26.93 1.55 5.51
C GLY A 171 25.97 0.54 4.91
N ASN A 172 26.53 -0.60 4.48
CA ASN A 172 25.75 -1.79 4.15
C ASN A 172 25.68 -2.69 5.39
N LEU A 173 24.59 -3.41 5.54
CA LEU A 173 24.42 -4.43 6.58
C LEU A 173 24.51 -5.81 5.94
N SER A 174 24.94 -6.80 6.71
CA SER A 174 24.81 -8.19 6.28
C SER A 174 23.32 -8.53 6.21
N SER A 175 22.90 -9.13 5.11
CA SER A 175 21.52 -9.59 4.96
C SER A 175 21.25 -10.74 5.94
N PRO A 176 20.20 -10.64 6.76
CA PRO A 176 19.92 -11.65 7.77
C PRO A 176 19.22 -12.86 7.13
N ASP A 177 19.52 -14.06 7.61
CA ASP A 177 18.83 -15.30 7.18
C ASP A 177 17.50 -15.42 7.93
N VAL A 178 16.47 -14.75 7.39
CA VAL A 178 15.09 -14.77 7.90
C VAL A 178 14.21 -15.22 6.76
N ALA A 179 13.67 -16.44 6.88
CA ALA A 179 12.76 -17.05 5.91
C ALA A 179 11.35 -16.49 6.04
#